data_AF-A0A6H1U5M1-F1
#
_entry.id   AF-A0A6H1U5M1-F1
#
_cell.length_a   1.000
_cell.length_b   1.000
_cell.length_c   1.000
_cell.angle_alpha   90.00
_cell.angle_beta   90.00
_cell.angle_gamma   90.00
#
_symmetry.space_group_name_H-M   'P 1'
#
loop_
_entity.id
_entity.type
_entity.pdbx_description
1 polymer ?
#
loop_
_entity_poly.entity_id
_entity_poly.type
_entity_poly.pdbx_seq_one_letter_code
_entity_poly.pdbx_strand_id
1 'polypeptide(L)'
;MNNQNWFSDRNNQIQINTIEIYKSLVDRIERKIQNNEQTANIVDWLVSETQRVFQKNYNRIPTQGALNNSIGRWNEFIALTLFTKSVIDYNQKHPDSYVVVFKLPNTKISRQNLTPSKFLQLFHKQEFEKQGKLAKLSPFKEKIFFPSPDFIIVNLDGQSHLLLGNNYKSELTQLLQQQSREPNENKIFPFLQGKMLASHLKSAISLKTSNRPDRRYQPLFEAAMIKAMSSATHQQWRYYMVASEFTETDQILFEKAIAPHGIAIQKESKFVDNIYLNLNKNNFHGLIDDSMS
;
A
#
# COMPACT_ATOMS: atom_id res chain seq x y z
N MET A 1 0.36 -19.70 23.40
CA MET A 1 0.45 -18.30 22.93
C MET A 1 1.20 -17.51 23.99
N ASN A 2 2.35 -16.93 23.63
CA ASN A 2 3.07 -16.04 24.53
C ASN A 2 2.55 -14.61 24.31
N ASN A 3 1.83 -14.07 25.29
CA ASN A 3 1.23 -12.72 25.21
C ASN A 3 1.98 -11.69 26.06
N GLN A 4 3.17 -12.05 26.57
CA GLN A 4 3.93 -11.21 27.50
C GLN A 4 4.28 -9.84 26.90
N ASN A 5 4.47 -9.77 25.57
CA ASN A 5 4.89 -8.54 24.88
C ASN A 5 3.73 -7.79 24.21
N TRP A 6 2.48 -8.19 24.42
CA TRP A 6 1.32 -7.52 23.78
C TRP A 6 1.11 -6.10 24.28
N PHE A 7 1.59 -5.81 25.49
CA PHE A 7 1.40 -4.54 26.16
C PHE A 7 2.71 -4.07 26.79
N SER A 8 2.90 -2.75 26.85
CA SER A 8 4.05 -2.14 27.51
C SER A 8 3.62 -0.89 28.28
N ASP A 9 4.27 -0.63 29.40
CA ASP A 9 4.05 0.62 30.15
C ASP A 9 4.88 1.75 29.56
N ARG A 10 4.24 2.88 29.30
CA ARG A 10 4.88 4.10 28.80
C ARG A 10 4.20 5.32 29.41
N ASN A 11 4.95 6.12 30.18
CA ASN A 11 4.45 7.33 30.84
C ASN A 11 3.16 7.10 31.64
N ASN A 12 3.13 6.05 32.48
CA ASN A 12 1.96 5.63 33.26
C ASN A 12 0.71 5.26 32.43
N GLN A 13 0.87 5.01 31.13
CA GLN A 13 -0.17 4.50 30.25
C GLN A 13 0.26 3.16 29.65
N ILE A 14 -0.69 2.25 29.48
CA ILE A 14 -0.44 0.96 28.85
C ILE A 14 -0.60 1.12 27.33
N GLN A 15 0.45 0.83 26.59
CA GLN A 15 0.47 0.85 25.14
C GLN A 15 0.16 -0.54 24.56
N ILE A 16 -0.61 -0.58 23.47
CA ILE A 16 -0.86 -1.80 22.68
C ILE A 16 0.28 -2.00 21.67
N ASN A 17 0.98 -3.13 21.75
CA ASN A 17 2.06 -3.49 20.83
C ASN A 17 1.50 -4.22 19.61
N THR A 18 0.94 -3.43 18.68
CA THR A 18 0.32 -3.91 17.42
C THR A 18 1.14 -4.93 16.63
N ILE A 19 2.46 -4.71 16.53
CA ILE A 19 3.37 -5.63 15.81
C ILE A 19 3.48 -6.97 16.54
N GLU A 20 3.72 -6.96 17.85
CA GLU A 20 3.88 -8.18 18.65
C GLU A 20 2.60 -9.02 18.65
N ILE A 21 1.44 -8.35 18.75
CA ILE A 21 0.13 -9.00 18.64
C ILE A 21 0.00 -9.68 17.28
N TYR A 22 0.26 -8.96 16.18
CA TYR A 22 0.19 -9.52 14.83
C TYR A 22 1.12 -10.73 14.67
N LYS A 23 2.40 -10.59 15.05
CA LYS A 23 3.41 -11.67 14.97
C LYS A 23 2.98 -12.91 15.76
N SER A 24 2.48 -12.73 16.98
CA SER A 24 2.03 -13.85 17.83
C SER A 24 0.78 -14.57 17.30
N LEU A 25 0.04 -13.94 16.39
CA LEU A 25 -1.22 -14.43 15.82
C LEU A 25 -1.13 -14.76 14.33
N VAL A 26 0.05 -14.64 13.71
CA VAL A 26 0.23 -14.74 12.26
C VAL A 26 -0.33 -16.04 11.68
N ASP A 27 -0.09 -17.19 12.30
CA ASP A 27 -0.59 -18.48 11.79
C ASP A 27 -2.13 -18.61 11.89
N ARG A 28 -2.77 -17.88 12.81
CA ARG A 28 -4.25 -17.79 12.88
C ARG A 28 -4.77 -16.85 11.80
N ILE A 29 -4.10 -15.72 11.58
CA ILE A 29 -4.42 -14.76 10.51
C ILE A 29 -4.31 -15.45 9.15
N GLU A 30 -3.24 -16.21 8.91
CA GLU A 30 -3.04 -16.94 7.66
C GLU A 30 -4.16 -17.95 7.37
N ARG A 31 -4.61 -18.70 8.39
CA ARG A 31 -5.75 -19.61 8.23
C ARG A 31 -7.05 -18.88 7.90
N LYS A 32 -7.30 -17.74 8.56
CA LYS A 32 -8.46 -16.89 8.28
C LYS A 32 -8.44 -16.37 6.83
N ILE A 33 -7.27 -15.93 6.36
CA ILE A 33 -7.04 -15.53 4.97
C ILE A 33 -7.28 -16.69 4.00
N GLN A 34 -6.78 -17.90 4.30
CA GLN A 34 -6.98 -19.09 3.47
C GLN A 34 -8.46 -19.47 3.37
N ASN A 35 -9.23 -19.25 4.43
CA ASN A 35 -10.68 -19.42 4.43
C ASN A 35 -11.44 -18.27 3.73
N ASN A 36 -10.72 -17.38 3.04
CA ASN A 36 -11.25 -16.23 2.31
C ASN A 36 -12.09 -15.28 3.19
N GLU A 37 -11.76 -15.18 4.47
CA GLU A 37 -12.42 -14.26 5.40
C GLU A 37 -12.13 -12.80 5.02
N GLN A 38 -13.13 -11.93 5.17
CA GLN A 38 -12.98 -10.51 4.89
C GLN A 38 -12.00 -9.85 5.87
N THR A 39 -11.23 -8.89 5.38
CA THR A 39 -10.23 -8.15 6.15
C THR A 39 -10.83 -7.52 7.41
N ALA A 40 -12.04 -6.94 7.31
CA ALA A 40 -12.75 -6.34 8.44
C ALA A 40 -12.99 -7.35 9.57
N ASN A 41 -13.48 -8.55 9.25
CA ASN A 41 -13.74 -9.60 10.24
C ASN A 41 -12.45 -10.09 10.93
N ILE A 42 -11.33 -10.15 10.19
CA ILE A 42 -10.03 -10.50 10.77
C ILE A 42 -9.58 -9.40 11.75
N VAL A 43 -9.77 -8.13 11.40
CA VAL A 43 -9.46 -6.99 12.27
C VAL A 43 -10.34 -7.01 13.53
N ASP A 44 -11.64 -7.23 13.40
CA ASP A 44 -12.56 -7.30 14.55
C ASP A 44 -12.22 -8.47 15.49
N TRP A 45 -11.80 -9.59 14.92
CA TRP A 45 -11.26 -10.70 15.70
C TRP A 45 -9.98 -10.32 16.45
N LEU A 46 -9.03 -9.59 15.83
CA LEU A 46 -7.83 -9.08 16.51
C LEU A 46 -8.17 -8.11 17.66
N VAL A 47 -9.16 -7.23 17.45
CA VAL A 47 -9.66 -6.33 18.49
C VAL A 47 -10.21 -7.13 19.67
N SER A 48 -11.06 -8.12 19.39
CA SER A 48 -11.68 -8.97 20.40
C SER A 48 -10.65 -9.76 21.21
N GLU A 49 -9.64 -10.35 20.56
CA GLU A 49 -8.55 -11.05 21.24
C GLU A 49 -7.71 -10.10 22.09
N THR A 50 -7.40 -8.91 21.57
CA THR A 50 -6.62 -7.90 22.28
C THR A 50 -7.36 -7.42 23.53
N GLN A 51 -8.65 -7.09 23.41
CA GLN A 51 -9.49 -6.68 24.54
C GLN A 51 -9.58 -7.78 25.60
N ARG A 52 -9.79 -9.03 25.19
CA ARG A 52 -9.85 -10.19 26.10
C ARG A 52 -8.57 -10.35 26.91
N VAL A 53 -7.41 -10.28 26.26
CA VAL A 53 -6.11 -10.43 26.94
C VAL A 53 -5.81 -9.20 27.81
N PHE A 54 -6.14 -8.00 27.34
CA PHE A 54 -5.94 -6.77 28.11
C PHE A 54 -6.79 -6.74 29.38
N GLN A 55 -8.07 -7.10 29.31
CA GLN A 55 -8.97 -7.20 30.46
C GLN A 55 -8.43 -8.21 31.48
N LYS A 56 -7.91 -9.35 31.02
CA LYS A 56 -7.28 -10.35 31.90
C LYS A 56 -6.06 -9.80 32.65
N ASN A 57 -5.24 -8.98 32.00
CA ASN A 57 -3.99 -8.49 32.57
C ASN A 57 -4.17 -7.25 33.46
N TYR A 58 -5.16 -6.40 33.18
CA TYR A 58 -5.28 -5.07 33.80
C TYR A 58 -6.64 -4.78 34.42
N ASN A 59 -7.58 -5.74 34.37
CA ASN A 59 -8.94 -5.63 34.90
C ASN A 59 -9.72 -4.38 34.43
N ARG A 60 -9.42 -3.91 33.21
CA ARG A 60 -10.10 -2.79 32.54
C ARG A 60 -10.00 -2.97 31.04
N ILE A 61 -10.80 -2.22 30.27
CA ILE A 61 -10.75 -2.23 28.81
C ILE A 61 -9.77 -1.18 28.26
N PRO A 62 -9.15 -1.41 27.09
CA PRO A 62 -8.38 -0.37 26.40
C PRO A 62 -9.26 0.81 26.00
N THR A 63 -8.66 2.00 25.88
CA THR A 63 -9.38 3.17 25.38
C THR A 63 -9.69 3.03 23.88
N GLN A 64 -10.81 3.63 23.45
CA GLN A 64 -11.20 3.59 22.04
C GLN A 64 -10.14 4.20 21.11
N GLY A 65 -9.44 5.25 21.57
CA GLY A 65 -8.34 5.87 20.81
C GLY A 65 -7.18 4.91 20.55
N ALA A 66 -6.77 4.14 21.56
CA ALA A 66 -5.69 3.15 21.42
C ALA A 66 -6.10 2.00 20.48
N LEU A 67 -7.36 1.55 20.56
CA LEU A 67 -7.92 0.55 19.66
C LEU A 67 -8.00 1.05 18.22
N ASN A 68 -8.49 2.27 17.99
CA ASN A 68 -8.60 2.84 16.63
C ASN A 68 -7.24 2.95 15.93
N ASN A 69 -6.19 3.34 16.66
CA ASN A 69 -4.83 3.37 16.12
C ASN A 69 -4.32 1.96 15.78
N SER A 70 -4.70 0.96 16.59
CA SER A 70 -4.33 -0.44 16.37
C SER A 70 -5.06 -1.04 15.16
N ILE A 71 -6.36 -0.76 15.04
CA ILE A 71 -7.23 -1.17 13.92
C ILE A 71 -6.66 -0.70 12.58
N GLY A 72 -6.31 0.59 12.45
CA GLY A 72 -5.75 1.12 11.21
C GLY A 72 -4.47 0.37 10.80
N ARG A 73 -3.59 0.12 11.77
CA ARG A 73 -2.33 -0.58 11.52
C ARG A 73 -2.50 -2.06 11.20
N TRP A 74 -3.40 -2.76 11.88
CA TRP A 74 -3.71 -4.15 11.56
C TRP A 74 -4.37 -4.29 10.20
N ASN A 75 -5.24 -3.35 9.82
CA ASN A 75 -5.84 -3.33 8.48
C ASN A 75 -4.77 -3.23 7.38
N GLU A 76 -3.77 -2.35 7.55
CA GLU A 76 -2.63 -2.26 6.64
C GLU A 76 -1.81 -3.56 6.59
N PHE A 77 -1.57 -4.19 7.73
CA PHE A 77 -0.80 -5.44 7.81
C PHE A 77 -1.52 -6.59 7.12
N ILE A 78 -2.82 -6.77 7.38
CA ILE A 78 -3.64 -7.83 6.77
C ILE A 78 -3.74 -7.60 5.26
N ALA A 79 -4.00 -6.36 4.83
CA ALA A 79 -4.05 -6.01 3.42
C ALA A 79 -2.71 -6.30 2.72
N LEU A 80 -1.58 -5.91 3.31
CA LEU A 80 -0.26 -6.18 2.73
C LEU A 80 0.04 -7.69 2.67
N THR A 81 -0.30 -8.45 3.72
CA THR A 81 -0.16 -9.91 3.71
C THR A 81 -1.01 -10.54 2.59
N LEU A 82 -2.26 -10.11 2.42
CA LEU A 82 -3.15 -10.59 1.37
C LEU A 82 -2.64 -10.25 -0.03
N PHE A 83 -2.24 -9.00 -0.27
CA PHE A 83 -1.60 -8.57 -1.50
C PHE A 83 -0.38 -9.42 -1.82
N THR A 84 0.50 -9.58 -0.84
CA THR A 84 1.77 -10.30 -1.01
C THR A 84 1.54 -11.77 -1.38
N LYS A 85 0.63 -12.45 -0.67
CA LYS A 85 0.26 -13.84 -0.99
C LYS A 85 -0.36 -13.96 -2.38
N SER A 86 -1.22 -13.02 -2.75
CA SER A 86 -1.85 -13.01 -4.08
C SER A 86 -0.84 -12.77 -5.20
N VAL A 87 0.17 -11.93 -4.97
CA VAL A 87 1.30 -11.72 -5.90
C VAL A 87 2.20 -12.96 -5.99
N ILE A 88 2.49 -13.63 -4.87
CA ILE A 88 3.24 -14.89 -4.89
C ILE A 88 2.52 -15.94 -5.74
N ASP A 89 1.21 -16.11 -5.51
CA ASP A 89 0.35 -17.02 -6.29
C ASP A 89 0.32 -16.62 -7.78
N TYR A 90 0.28 -15.31 -8.09
CA TYR A 90 0.32 -14.80 -9.47
C TYR A 90 1.66 -15.12 -10.17
N ASN A 91 2.79 -14.86 -9.50
CA ASN A 91 4.13 -15.09 -10.05
C ASN A 91 4.41 -16.58 -10.32
N GLN A 92 3.83 -17.47 -9.51
CA GLN A 92 3.90 -18.92 -9.76
C GLN A 92 3.17 -19.33 -11.05
N LYS A 93 2.10 -18.62 -11.41
CA LYS A 93 1.28 -18.89 -12.60
C LYS A 93 1.81 -18.20 -13.86
N HIS A 94 2.58 -17.13 -13.72
CA HIS A 94 3.04 -16.28 -14.83
C HIS A 94 4.57 -16.06 -14.83
N PRO A 95 5.38 -17.07 -15.19
CA PRO A 95 6.84 -17.03 -15.03
C PRO A 95 7.56 -15.94 -15.86
N ASP A 96 6.93 -15.49 -16.95
CA ASP A 96 7.47 -14.46 -17.86
C ASP A 96 7.38 -13.03 -17.30
N SER A 97 6.56 -12.84 -16.26
CA SER A 97 6.42 -11.58 -15.54
C SER A 97 6.84 -11.76 -14.08
N TYR A 98 7.33 -10.71 -13.43
CA TYR A 98 7.62 -10.79 -12.00
C TYR A 98 7.03 -9.60 -11.27
N VAL A 99 5.84 -9.82 -10.70
CA VAL A 99 5.07 -8.80 -10.00
C VAL A 99 5.56 -8.67 -8.57
N VAL A 100 5.60 -7.44 -8.07
CA VAL A 100 5.94 -7.15 -6.68
C VAL A 100 4.96 -6.12 -6.14
N VAL A 101 4.48 -6.34 -4.92
CA VAL A 101 3.68 -5.39 -4.16
C VAL A 101 4.38 -5.03 -2.87
N PHE A 102 4.40 -3.75 -2.52
CA PHE A 102 5.03 -3.29 -1.29
C PHE A 102 4.43 -1.99 -0.80
N LYS A 103 4.61 -1.73 0.50
CA LYS A 103 4.20 -0.49 1.14
C LYS A 103 5.15 0.65 0.76
N LEU A 104 4.63 1.83 0.46
CA LEU A 104 5.49 3.00 0.29
C LEU A 104 5.66 3.71 1.65
N PRO A 105 6.90 4.06 2.07
CA PRO A 105 7.08 4.87 3.27
C PRO A 105 6.49 6.27 3.07
N ASN A 106 5.94 6.85 4.14
CA ASN A 106 5.41 8.22 4.10
C ASN A 106 6.49 9.24 3.71
N THR A 107 6.20 10.06 2.71
CA THR A 107 6.96 11.29 2.43
C THR A 107 6.83 12.24 3.62
N LYS A 108 7.95 12.61 4.25
CA LYS A 108 7.99 13.58 5.36
C LYS A 108 8.30 14.97 4.80
N ILE A 109 7.64 16.01 5.33
CA ILE A 109 8.08 17.39 5.14
C ILE A 109 8.94 17.75 6.35
N SER A 110 10.17 18.23 6.11
CA SER A 110 11.00 18.80 7.17
C SER A 110 10.74 20.31 7.25
N ARG A 111 10.96 20.93 8.42
CA ARG A 111 10.75 22.38 8.60
C ARG A 111 11.61 23.25 7.68
N GLN A 112 12.69 22.70 7.11
CA GLN A 112 13.70 23.44 6.36
C GLN A 112 13.69 23.13 4.87
N ASN A 113 13.24 21.94 4.46
CA ASN A 113 13.25 21.51 3.06
C ASN A 113 12.09 20.55 2.76
N LEU A 114 11.54 20.65 1.54
CA LEU A 114 10.71 19.61 0.95
C LEU A 114 11.60 18.37 0.73
N THR A 115 11.28 17.26 1.40
CA THR A 115 12.00 16.01 1.14
C THR A 115 11.50 15.45 -0.19
N PRO A 116 12.37 14.89 -1.04
CA PRO A 116 11.93 14.33 -2.32
C PRO A 116 10.88 13.25 -2.07
N SER A 117 9.86 13.21 -2.93
CA SER A 117 8.78 12.22 -2.82
C SER A 117 9.34 10.79 -2.78
N LYS A 118 8.88 9.98 -1.81
CA LYS A 118 9.28 8.57 -1.71
C LYS A 118 8.89 7.76 -2.94
N PHE A 119 7.82 8.17 -3.62
CA PHE A 119 7.41 7.59 -4.89
C PHE A 119 8.43 7.88 -6.01
N LEU A 120 8.83 9.14 -6.17
CA LEU A 120 9.79 9.52 -7.22
C LEU A 120 11.19 8.93 -6.95
N GLN A 121 11.53 8.68 -5.68
CA GLN A 121 12.77 7.98 -5.28
C GLN A 121 12.83 6.51 -5.74
N LEU A 122 11.74 5.92 -6.22
CA LEU A 122 11.75 4.55 -6.76
C LEU A 122 12.49 4.47 -8.10
N PHE A 123 12.40 5.52 -8.92
CA PHE A 123 12.85 5.47 -10.30
C PHE A 123 14.35 5.69 -10.42
N HIS A 124 14.96 4.98 -11.37
CA HIS A 124 16.37 5.12 -11.71
C HIS A 124 16.65 6.54 -12.23
N LYS A 125 17.84 7.07 -11.92
CA LYS A 125 18.20 8.46 -12.27
C LYS A 125 18.08 8.76 -13.76
N GLN A 126 18.36 7.77 -14.62
CA GLN A 126 18.29 7.91 -16.08
C GLN A 126 16.87 8.18 -16.58
N GLU A 127 15.84 7.77 -15.83
CA GLU A 127 14.46 8.07 -16.18
C GLU A 127 14.20 9.59 -16.20
N PHE A 128 14.97 10.39 -15.45
CA PHE A 128 14.82 11.84 -15.36
C PHE A 128 15.81 12.62 -16.26
N GLU A 129 16.69 11.93 -16.99
CA GLU A 129 17.61 12.53 -17.95
C GLU A 129 16.88 12.88 -19.26
N LYS A 130 17.49 13.65 -20.17
CA LYS A 130 16.81 14.25 -21.34
C LYS A 130 16.04 13.25 -22.22
N GLN A 131 16.48 12.00 -22.30
CA GLN A 131 15.86 10.93 -23.08
C GLN A 131 15.05 9.93 -22.22
N GLY A 132 15.05 10.10 -20.90
CA GLY A 132 14.34 9.23 -19.99
C GLY A 132 12.82 9.42 -20.04
N LYS A 133 12.06 8.38 -19.66
CA LYS A 133 10.59 8.41 -19.72
C LYS A 133 9.98 9.45 -18.77
N LEU A 134 10.69 9.83 -17.71
CA LEU A 134 10.28 10.83 -16.72
C LEU A 134 11.00 12.19 -16.90
N ALA A 135 11.68 12.42 -18.02
CA ALA A 135 12.44 13.65 -18.29
C ALA A 135 11.64 14.93 -18.03
N LYS A 136 10.35 14.93 -18.39
CA LYS A 136 9.43 16.07 -18.20
C LYS A 136 9.18 16.43 -16.73
N LEU A 137 9.38 15.50 -15.79
CA LEU A 137 9.27 15.76 -14.36
C LEU A 137 10.56 16.33 -13.77
N SER A 138 11.70 16.18 -14.46
CA SER A 138 13.02 16.55 -13.96
C SER A 138 13.11 17.99 -13.43
N PRO A 139 12.55 19.03 -14.11
CA PRO A 139 12.60 20.41 -13.62
C PRO A 139 11.83 20.65 -12.30
N PHE A 140 10.89 19.76 -11.97
CA PHE A 140 9.95 19.92 -10.86
C PHE A 140 10.12 18.87 -9.76
N LYS A 141 10.90 17.81 -9.99
CA LYS A 141 10.92 16.61 -9.13
C LYS A 141 11.19 16.88 -7.65
N GLU A 142 12.04 17.86 -7.35
CA GLU A 142 12.38 18.26 -5.97
C GLU A 142 11.35 19.22 -5.34
N LYS A 143 10.38 19.70 -6.12
CA LYS A 143 9.28 20.58 -5.69
C LYS A 143 7.93 19.88 -5.67
N ILE A 144 7.84 18.67 -6.22
CA ILE A 144 6.62 17.86 -6.21
C ILE A 144 6.41 17.34 -4.79
N PHE A 145 5.46 17.95 -4.07
CA PHE A 145 4.90 17.34 -2.87
C PHE A 145 3.90 16.27 -3.29
N PHE A 146 4.19 15.03 -2.91
CA PHE A 146 3.31 13.91 -3.18
C PHE A 146 3.27 13.00 -1.95
N PRO A 147 2.13 12.97 -1.22
CA PRO A 147 1.94 11.99 -0.14
C PRO A 147 2.02 10.60 -0.75
N SER A 148 2.63 9.70 -0.01
CA SER A 148 2.86 8.36 -0.48
C SER A 148 1.54 7.59 -0.50
N PRO A 149 1.11 7.02 -1.63
CA PRO A 149 0.06 6.00 -1.62
C PRO A 149 0.46 4.85 -0.68
N ASP A 150 -0.52 4.13 -0.15
CA ASP A 150 -0.29 3.09 0.83
C ASP A 150 0.53 1.92 0.24
N PHE A 151 0.18 1.49 -0.98
CA PHE A 151 0.89 0.41 -1.69
C PHE A 151 1.21 0.74 -3.14
N ILE A 152 2.23 0.07 -3.67
CA ILE A 152 2.63 0.12 -5.07
C ILE A 152 2.68 -1.30 -5.61
N ILE A 153 2.18 -1.50 -6.84
CA ILE A 153 2.36 -2.73 -7.62
C ILE A 153 3.27 -2.42 -8.81
N VAL A 154 4.30 -3.23 -8.97
CA VAL A 154 5.24 -3.16 -10.08
C VAL A 154 5.28 -4.49 -10.80
N ASN A 155 5.55 -4.44 -12.10
CA ASN A 155 5.85 -5.61 -12.92
C ASN A 155 7.28 -5.46 -13.45
N LEU A 156 8.13 -6.40 -13.07
CA LEU A 156 9.52 -6.47 -13.50
C LEU A 156 9.62 -7.40 -14.69
N ASP A 157 10.25 -6.91 -15.75
CA ASP A 157 10.37 -7.61 -17.03
C ASP A 157 11.72 -8.33 -17.18
N GLY A 158 11.93 -8.91 -18.36
CA GLY A 158 13.18 -9.58 -18.72
C GLY A 158 14.41 -8.67 -18.68
N GLN A 159 14.27 -7.34 -18.84
CA GLN A 159 15.40 -6.40 -18.82
C GLN A 159 15.75 -5.91 -17.41
N SER A 160 14.88 -6.17 -16.43
CA SER A 160 15.09 -5.73 -15.04
C SER A 160 16.38 -6.25 -14.40
N HIS A 161 16.96 -7.35 -14.91
CA HIS A 161 18.25 -7.87 -14.46
C HIS A 161 19.41 -6.87 -14.64
N LEU A 162 19.33 -5.96 -15.62
CA LEU A 162 20.36 -4.93 -15.85
C LEU A 162 20.45 -3.92 -14.70
N LEU A 163 19.35 -3.69 -13.98
CA LEU A 163 19.26 -2.73 -12.89
C LEU A 163 19.24 -3.40 -11.51
N LEU A 164 18.73 -4.63 -11.43
CA LEU A 164 18.49 -5.36 -10.19
C LEU A 164 19.46 -6.53 -9.98
N GLY A 165 20.29 -6.88 -10.97
CA GLY A 165 21.17 -8.04 -10.95
C GLY A 165 20.47 -9.34 -11.36
N ASN A 166 21.24 -10.38 -11.71
CA ASN A 166 20.70 -11.64 -12.26
C ASN A 166 19.83 -12.43 -11.27
N ASN A 167 20.04 -12.27 -9.96
CA ASN A 167 19.35 -13.04 -8.92
C ASN A 167 18.11 -12.33 -8.34
N TYR A 168 17.70 -11.20 -8.94
CA TYR A 168 16.68 -10.32 -8.36
C TYR A 168 15.35 -11.03 -8.06
N LYS A 169 14.93 -11.97 -8.92
CA LYS A 169 13.69 -12.74 -8.71
C LYS A 169 13.75 -13.58 -7.44
N SER A 170 14.88 -14.24 -7.17
CA SER A 170 15.07 -15.06 -5.97
C SER A 170 15.09 -14.20 -4.71
N GLU A 171 15.84 -13.10 -4.72
CA GLU A 171 15.91 -12.17 -3.59
C GLU A 171 14.53 -11.56 -3.28
N LEU A 172 13.82 -11.11 -4.31
CA LEU A 172 12.46 -10.59 -4.13
C LEU A 172 11.47 -11.67 -3.70
N THR A 173 11.63 -12.93 -4.12
CA THR A 173 10.78 -14.04 -3.65
C THR A 173 10.93 -14.20 -2.15
N GLN A 174 12.16 -14.20 -1.64
CA GLN A 174 12.45 -14.28 -0.20
C GLN A 174 11.87 -13.06 0.54
N LEU A 175 12.03 -11.85 -0.02
CA LEU A 175 11.49 -10.63 0.58
C LEU A 175 9.95 -10.62 0.60
N LEU A 176 9.28 -11.10 -0.45
CA LEU A 176 7.82 -11.26 -0.48
C LEU A 176 7.37 -12.31 0.55
N GLN A 177 8.05 -13.46 0.63
CA GLN A 177 7.75 -14.47 1.66
C GLN A 177 7.89 -13.88 3.06
N GLN A 178 8.95 -13.12 3.34
CA GLN A 178 9.13 -12.45 4.62
C GLN A 178 8.02 -11.42 4.86
N GLN A 179 7.74 -10.53 3.90
CA GLN A 179 6.69 -9.51 3.99
C GLN A 179 5.31 -10.12 4.26
N SER A 180 5.02 -11.32 3.73
CA SER A 180 3.73 -11.98 3.96
C SER A 180 3.51 -12.35 5.43
N ARG A 181 4.58 -12.65 6.19
CA ARG A 181 4.52 -12.99 7.61
C ARG A 181 4.84 -11.80 8.52
N GLU A 182 5.65 -10.86 8.04
CA GLU A 182 6.14 -9.69 8.77
C GLU A 182 5.87 -8.38 7.99
N PRO A 183 4.60 -8.01 7.78
CA PRO A 183 4.23 -6.85 6.95
C PRO A 183 4.67 -5.49 7.54
N ASN A 184 5.22 -5.48 8.75
CA ASN A 184 5.83 -4.29 9.35
C ASN A 184 7.25 -4.02 8.82
N GLU A 185 7.93 -5.01 8.24
CA GLU A 185 9.30 -4.89 7.74
C GLU A 185 9.29 -4.54 6.25
N ASN A 186 9.24 -3.24 5.95
CA ASN A 186 9.22 -2.74 4.57
C ASN A 186 10.60 -2.81 3.90
N LYS A 187 11.11 -4.02 3.64
CA LYS A 187 12.42 -4.29 3.03
C LYS A 187 12.42 -4.25 1.50
N ILE A 188 11.25 -4.39 0.87
CA ILE A 188 11.13 -4.33 -0.60
C ILE A 188 11.35 -2.90 -1.10
N PHE A 189 10.83 -1.89 -0.40
CA PHE A 189 11.07 -0.48 -0.77
C PHE A 189 12.56 -0.14 -0.93
N PRO A 190 13.43 -0.31 0.09
CA PRO A 190 14.85 0.00 -0.06
C PRO A 190 15.56 -0.89 -1.09
N PHE A 191 15.07 -2.11 -1.33
CA PHE A 191 15.61 -2.96 -2.40
C PHE A 191 15.39 -2.34 -3.79
N LEU A 192 14.20 -1.81 -4.06
CA LEU A 192 13.81 -1.24 -5.36
C LEU A 192 14.12 0.25 -5.52
N GLN A 193 14.40 0.96 -4.42
CA GLN A 193 14.64 2.40 -4.43
C GLN A 193 15.77 2.78 -5.40
N GLY A 194 15.48 3.69 -6.33
CA GLY A 194 16.41 4.19 -7.34
C GLY A 194 16.74 3.19 -8.44
N LYS A 195 16.00 2.08 -8.58
CA LYS A 195 16.31 1.02 -9.55
C LYS A 195 15.16 0.71 -10.51
N MET A 196 14.00 1.36 -10.37
CA MET A 196 12.85 1.10 -11.23
C MET A 196 12.88 1.93 -12.51
N LEU A 197 12.43 1.34 -13.62
CA LEU A 197 12.02 2.09 -14.80
C LEU A 197 10.57 2.58 -14.64
N ALA A 198 10.19 3.66 -15.31
CA ALA A 198 8.83 4.18 -15.28
C ALA A 198 7.79 3.13 -15.71
N SER A 199 8.15 2.29 -16.69
CA SER A 199 7.28 1.21 -17.20
C SER A 199 7.10 0.05 -16.23
N HIS A 200 7.95 -0.08 -15.21
CA HIS A 200 7.78 -1.12 -14.17
C HIS A 200 6.59 -0.81 -13.28
N LEU A 201 6.32 0.47 -13.00
CA LEU A 201 5.17 0.85 -12.19
C LEU A 201 3.88 0.56 -12.95
N LYS A 202 2.97 -0.19 -12.32
CA LYS A 202 1.66 -0.52 -12.88
C LYS A 202 0.54 0.20 -12.15
N SER A 203 0.54 0.12 -10.83
CA SER A 203 -0.48 0.79 -10.04
C SER A 203 0.01 1.29 -8.69
N ALA A 204 -0.66 2.33 -8.22
CA ALA A 204 -0.61 2.79 -6.84
C ALA A 204 -1.97 2.60 -6.19
N ILE A 205 -1.97 2.40 -4.88
CA ILE A 205 -3.16 1.97 -4.14
C ILE A 205 -3.22 2.73 -2.84
N SER A 206 -4.39 3.27 -2.54
CA SER A 206 -4.68 3.83 -1.22
C SER A 206 -5.73 3.01 -0.50
N LEU A 207 -5.38 2.61 0.72
CA LEU A 207 -6.18 1.79 1.62
C LEU A 207 -6.84 2.67 2.68
N LYS A 208 -8.14 2.53 2.86
CA LYS A 208 -8.90 3.27 3.88
C LYS A 208 -9.84 2.35 4.64
N THR A 209 -9.79 2.41 5.98
CA THR A 209 -10.74 1.69 6.84
C THR A 209 -12.11 2.38 6.91
N SER A 210 -12.15 3.69 6.63
CA SER A 210 -13.37 4.49 6.59
C SER A 210 -13.12 5.78 5.79
N ASN A 211 -14.15 6.25 5.09
CA ASN A 211 -14.09 7.46 4.27
C ASN A 211 -14.79 8.64 4.96
N ARG A 212 -14.28 9.04 6.13
CA ARG A 212 -14.69 10.31 6.74
C ARG A 212 -14.29 11.48 5.82
N PRO A 213 -15.05 12.59 5.76
CA PRO A 213 -14.80 13.68 4.82
C PRO A 213 -13.34 14.19 4.79
N ASP A 214 -12.69 14.30 5.95
CA ASP A 214 -11.29 14.69 6.10
C ASP A 214 -10.30 13.69 5.45
N ARG A 215 -10.67 12.41 5.41
CA ARG A 215 -9.85 11.32 4.88
C ARG A 215 -10.05 11.05 3.39
N ARG A 216 -11.06 11.64 2.75
CA ARG A 216 -11.36 11.49 1.31
C ARG A 216 -10.40 12.31 0.43
N TYR A 217 -9.97 13.47 0.91
CA TYR A 217 -9.15 14.38 0.12
C TYR A 217 -7.74 13.87 -0.14
N GLN A 218 -7.16 13.11 0.79
CA GLN A 218 -5.83 12.54 0.59
C GLN A 218 -5.80 11.60 -0.63
N PRO A 219 -6.67 10.57 -0.75
CA PRO A 219 -6.72 9.73 -1.95
C PRO A 219 -7.03 10.49 -3.24
N LEU A 220 -7.85 11.55 -3.20
CA LEU A 220 -8.13 12.37 -4.38
C LEU A 220 -6.90 13.16 -4.84
N PHE A 221 -6.17 13.75 -3.90
CA PHE A 221 -4.91 14.42 -4.20
C PHE A 221 -3.89 13.42 -4.74
N GLU A 222 -3.80 12.24 -4.13
CA GLU A 222 -2.89 11.19 -4.56
C GLU A 222 -3.17 10.75 -6.00
N ALA A 223 -4.44 10.43 -6.29
CA ALA A 223 -4.94 10.12 -7.62
C ALA A 223 -4.61 11.20 -8.65
N ALA A 224 -4.93 12.46 -8.33
CA ALA A 224 -4.70 13.59 -9.22
C ALA A 224 -3.21 13.75 -9.56
N MET A 225 -2.32 13.59 -8.57
CA MET A 225 -0.88 13.68 -8.76
C MET A 225 -0.34 12.55 -9.63
N ILE A 226 -0.73 11.30 -9.37
CA ILE A 226 -0.29 10.16 -10.20
C ILE A 226 -0.76 10.32 -11.63
N LYS A 227 -2.03 10.66 -11.84
CA LYS A 227 -2.58 10.81 -13.20
C LYS A 227 -2.01 12.02 -13.94
N ALA A 228 -1.73 13.11 -13.25
CA ALA A 228 -1.02 14.25 -13.83
C ALA A 228 0.40 13.86 -14.28
N MET A 229 1.15 13.18 -13.41
CA MET A 229 2.49 12.71 -13.73
C MET A 229 2.47 11.72 -14.89
N SER A 230 1.60 10.71 -14.83
CA SER A 230 1.49 9.67 -15.85
C SER A 230 1.08 10.25 -17.21
N SER A 231 0.12 11.18 -17.22
CA SER A 231 -0.27 11.89 -18.45
C SER A 231 0.88 12.73 -19.02
N ALA A 232 1.64 13.43 -18.18
CA ALA A 232 2.76 14.25 -18.65
C ALA A 232 3.86 13.38 -19.28
N THR A 233 4.12 12.21 -18.69
CA THR A 233 5.20 11.29 -19.08
C THR A 233 4.75 10.15 -19.99
N HIS A 234 3.50 10.18 -20.45
CA HIS A 234 2.90 9.15 -21.31
C HIS A 234 3.00 7.73 -20.71
N GLN A 235 2.89 7.62 -19.39
CA GLN A 235 2.83 6.34 -18.70
C GLN A 235 1.38 5.93 -18.46
N GLN A 236 1.13 4.62 -18.41
CA GLN A 236 -0.18 4.04 -18.13
C GLN A 236 -0.26 3.58 -16.67
N TRP A 237 0.04 4.48 -15.74
CA TRP A 237 -0.05 4.18 -14.31
C TRP A 237 -1.49 4.28 -13.85
N ARG A 238 -1.94 3.23 -13.17
CA ARG A 238 -3.28 3.16 -12.58
C ARG A 238 -3.26 3.55 -11.11
N TYR A 239 -4.40 4.02 -10.63
CA TYR A 239 -4.63 4.37 -9.24
C TYR A 239 -5.91 3.72 -8.74
N TYR A 240 -5.78 2.88 -7.72
CA TYR A 240 -6.88 2.16 -7.12
C TYR A 240 -7.18 2.66 -5.71
N MET A 241 -8.46 2.67 -5.38
CA MET A 241 -8.91 2.88 -4.02
C MET A 241 -9.40 1.56 -3.43
N VAL A 242 -8.98 1.30 -2.21
CA VAL A 242 -9.33 0.10 -1.47
C VAL A 242 -9.96 0.52 -0.16
N ALA A 243 -11.19 0.08 0.09
CA ALA A 243 -11.93 0.52 1.26
C ALA A 243 -12.72 -0.62 1.92
N SER A 244 -12.90 -0.55 3.23
CA SER A 244 -13.85 -1.43 3.92
C SER A 244 -15.30 -1.03 3.61
N GLU A 245 -15.57 0.27 3.53
CA GLU A 245 -16.90 0.82 3.29
C GLU A 245 -16.84 1.95 2.27
N PHE A 246 -17.91 2.09 1.49
CA PHE A 246 -18.08 3.16 0.52
C PHE A 246 -19.50 3.71 0.58
N THR A 247 -19.62 5.01 0.77
CA THR A 247 -20.92 5.69 0.67
C THR A 247 -21.24 6.03 -0.79
N GLU A 248 -22.50 6.28 -1.10
CA GLU A 248 -22.90 6.77 -2.44
C GLU A 248 -22.19 8.08 -2.80
N THR A 249 -21.98 8.96 -1.81
CA THR A 249 -21.22 10.20 -2.00
C THR A 249 -19.76 9.91 -2.38
N ASP A 250 -19.13 8.90 -1.77
CA ASP A 250 -17.79 8.48 -2.15
C ASP A 250 -17.80 7.96 -3.59
N GLN A 251 -18.81 7.18 -3.97
CA GLN A 251 -18.96 6.67 -5.34
C GLN A 251 -19.03 7.79 -6.37
N ILE A 252 -19.87 8.79 -6.15
CA ILE A 252 -19.96 9.96 -7.04
C ILE A 252 -18.61 10.67 -7.12
N LEU A 253 -17.97 10.90 -5.98
CA LEU A 253 -16.73 11.68 -5.90
C LEU A 253 -15.55 10.96 -6.57
N PHE A 254 -15.41 9.65 -6.41
CA PHE A 254 -14.26 8.91 -6.93
C PHE A 254 -14.50 8.38 -8.35
N GLU A 255 -15.71 7.96 -8.70
CA GLU A 255 -16.00 7.34 -10.01
C GLU A 255 -16.54 8.31 -11.06
N LYS A 256 -17.29 9.34 -10.65
CA LYS A 256 -17.97 10.25 -11.58
C LYS A 256 -17.28 11.61 -11.70
N ALA A 257 -16.59 12.08 -10.66
CA ALA A 257 -15.90 13.36 -10.73
C ALA A 257 -14.67 13.28 -11.65
N ILE A 258 -14.40 14.38 -12.33
CA ILE A 258 -13.26 14.52 -13.24
C ILE A 258 -12.04 14.96 -12.43
N ALA A 259 -10.93 14.25 -12.59
CA ALA A 259 -9.66 14.61 -12.00
C ALA A 259 -9.12 15.93 -12.60
N PRO A 260 -8.52 16.83 -11.81
CA PRO A 260 -8.10 18.16 -12.27
C PRO A 260 -7.21 18.16 -13.53
N HIS A 261 -6.31 17.18 -13.66
CA HIS A 261 -5.46 17.06 -14.85
C HIS A 261 -6.27 16.80 -16.13
N GLY A 262 -7.39 16.06 -16.03
CA GLY A 262 -8.30 15.79 -17.13
C GLY A 262 -8.94 17.06 -17.65
N ILE A 263 -9.32 17.97 -16.76
CA ILE A 263 -9.82 19.31 -17.12
C ILE A 263 -8.75 20.08 -17.91
N ALA A 264 -7.50 20.08 -17.42
CA ALA A 264 -6.40 20.81 -18.05
C ALA A 264 -6.06 20.30 -19.47
N ILE A 265 -6.22 19.00 -19.73
CA ILE A 265 -5.98 18.39 -21.04
C ILE A 265 -7.27 18.16 -21.86
N GLN A 266 -8.41 18.67 -21.37
CA GLN A 266 -9.74 18.52 -21.98
C GLN A 266 -10.12 17.06 -22.28
N LYS A 267 -9.86 16.15 -21.34
CA LYS A 267 -10.26 14.74 -21.40
C LYS A 267 -11.00 14.35 -20.14
N GLU A 268 -12.07 13.57 -20.31
CA GLU A 268 -12.71 12.90 -19.19
C GLU A 268 -11.75 11.87 -18.59
N SER A 269 -11.30 12.16 -17.37
CA SER A 269 -10.40 11.29 -16.62
C SER A 269 -10.93 11.19 -15.21
N LYS A 270 -11.33 9.98 -14.81
CA LYS A 270 -11.80 9.69 -13.44
C LYS A 270 -10.66 9.88 -12.45
N PHE A 271 -10.96 10.09 -11.17
CA PHE A 271 -9.92 10.10 -10.13
C PHE A 271 -9.29 8.73 -9.95
N VAL A 272 -10.10 7.71 -9.67
CA VAL A 272 -9.64 6.33 -9.48
C VAL A 272 -9.98 5.52 -10.72
N ASP A 273 -9.16 4.53 -11.03
CA ASP A 273 -9.42 3.61 -12.14
C ASP A 273 -10.41 2.52 -11.71
N ASN A 274 -10.33 2.08 -10.45
CA ASN A 274 -11.29 1.15 -9.87
C ASN A 274 -11.32 1.23 -8.32
N ILE A 275 -12.39 0.71 -7.73
CA ILE A 275 -12.62 0.70 -6.28
C ILE A 275 -12.87 -0.73 -5.82
N TYR A 276 -12.10 -1.18 -4.84
CA TYR A 276 -12.21 -2.52 -4.27
C TYR A 276 -12.72 -2.44 -2.84
N LEU A 277 -13.87 -3.10 -2.59
CA LEU A 277 -14.56 -3.10 -1.30
C LEU A 277 -14.45 -4.44 -0.59
N ASN A 278 -14.53 -4.43 0.75
CA ASN A 278 -14.69 -5.63 1.58
C ASN A 278 -13.70 -6.75 1.25
N LEU A 279 -12.42 -6.38 1.17
CA LEU A 279 -11.36 -7.21 0.65
C LEU A 279 -11.26 -8.58 1.32
N ASN A 280 -11.20 -9.59 0.47
CA ASN A 280 -10.75 -10.95 0.76
C ASN A 280 -9.70 -11.38 -0.28
N LYS A 281 -9.19 -12.61 -0.17
CA LYS A 281 -8.17 -13.15 -1.08
C LYS A 281 -8.58 -13.05 -2.56
N ASN A 282 -9.83 -13.38 -2.88
CA ASN A 282 -10.32 -13.36 -4.26
C ASN A 282 -10.37 -11.95 -4.85
N ASN A 283 -10.80 -10.95 -4.07
CA ASN A 283 -10.81 -9.55 -4.53
C ASN A 283 -9.39 -9.05 -4.87
N PHE A 284 -8.38 -9.49 -4.13
CA PHE A 284 -6.99 -9.13 -4.39
C PHE A 284 -6.41 -9.75 -5.65
N HIS A 285 -6.80 -10.99 -6.00
CA HIS A 285 -6.43 -11.56 -7.30
C HIS A 285 -6.97 -10.72 -8.44
N GLY A 286 -8.27 -10.38 -8.39
CA GLY A 286 -8.89 -9.51 -9.40
C GLY A 286 -8.19 -8.15 -9.53
N LEU A 287 -7.76 -7.56 -8.41
CA LEU A 287 -7.00 -6.30 -8.44
C LEU A 287 -5.65 -6.46 -9.12
N ILE A 288 -4.90 -7.53 -8.83
CA ILE A 288 -3.59 -7.78 -9.47
C ILE A 288 -3.78 -7.98 -10.97
N ASP A 289 -4.77 -8.78 -11.38
CA ASP A 289 -5.06 -9.03 -12.79
C ASP A 289 -5.44 -7.72 -13.51
N ASP A 290 -6.28 -6.88 -12.89
CA ASP A 290 -6.63 -5.55 -13.39
C ASP A 290 -5.37 -4.68 -13.53
N SER A 291 -4.52 -4.59 -12.52
CA SER A 291 -3.24 -3.88 -12.59
C SER A 291 -2.32 -4.29 -13.73
N MET A 292 -2.38 -5.56 -14.16
CA MET A 292 -1.49 -6.11 -15.19
C MET A 292 -2.06 -5.98 -16.62
N SER A 293 -3.37 -5.75 -16.77
CA SER A 293 -4.02 -5.49 -18.06
C SER A 293 -3.60 -4.16 -18.69
#